data_AF-A0A9X2LEI5-F1
#
_entry.id   AF-A0A9X2LEI5-F1
#
_cell.length_a   1.000
_cell.length_b   1.000
_cell.length_c   1.000
_cell.angle_alpha   90.00
_cell.angle_beta   90.00
_cell.angle_gamma   90.00
#
_symmetry.space_group_name_H-M   'P 1'
#
loop_
_entity.id
_entity.type
_entity.pdbx_description
1 polymer ?
#
loop_
_entity_poly.entity_id
_entity_poly.type
_entity_poly.pdbx_seq_one_letter_code
_entity_poly.pdbx_strand_id
1 'polypeptide(L)'
;MGQTELTSPIGWDGGRAEAGTPAAGHFAERPVRPYDLLLRAGCRALVLLRSALGLRRAAGALRHYLLGTGAPYRVDADALLALPAVRSAAGAQLDRWCAEALEQWRDGPRTAAAYPADSGWREVALPRAWGSVDWRLALGAFAYRLTGTVRVAADGTASADYRFAVCTCWDAGRFARLHDVGLAKGFTVTGEAFGHV
;
A
#
# COMPACT_ATOMS: atom_id res chain seq x y z
N MET A 1 34.69 12.43 -17.53
CA MET A 1 33.70 11.34 -17.38
C MET A 1 32.37 12.01 -17.10
N GLY A 2 31.49 12.07 -18.11
CA GLY A 2 30.21 12.76 -17.99
C GLY A 2 29.34 12.05 -16.97
N GLN A 3 29.01 12.73 -15.88
CA GLN A 3 27.86 12.38 -15.07
C GLN A 3 26.66 12.51 -16.01
N THR A 4 26.06 11.38 -16.37
CA THR A 4 24.70 11.38 -16.91
C THR A 4 23.86 12.03 -15.81
N GLU A 5 23.50 13.30 -15.99
CA GLU A 5 22.43 13.92 -15.21
C GLU A 5 21.20 13.05 -15.48
N LEU A 6 20.96 12.09 -14.60
CA LEU A 6 19.72 11.37 -14.54
C LEU A 6 18.69 12.44 -14.17
N THR A 7 17.99 12.94 -15.18
CA THR A 7 16.86 13.84 -15.04
C THR A 7 16.04 13.34 -13.85
N SER A 8 15.90 14.18 -12.82
CA SER A 8 15.14 13.81 -11.62
C SER A 8 13.77 13.25 -12.03
N PRO A 9 13.32 12.14 -11.43
CA PRO A 9 12.06 11.53 -11.81
C PRO A 9 10.90 12.51 -11.61
N ILE A 10 9.97 12.51 -12.55
CA ILE A 10 8.78 13.37 -12.50
C ILE A 10 7.78 12.91 -11.43
N GLY A 11 7.02 13.87 -10.90
CA GLY A 11 5.98 13.70 -9.88
C GLY A 11 6.41 13.26 -8.48
N TRP A 12 7.63 13.62 -8.07
CA TRP A 12 8.14 13.39 -6.70
C TRP A 12 7.38 14.19 -5.61
N ASP A 13 6.45 15.09 -5.96
CA ASP A 13 5.69 16.04 -5.13
C ASP A 13 5.32 15.58 -3.71
N GLY A 14 6.28 15.67 -2.77
CA GLY A 14 6.08 15.39 -1.35
C GLY A 14 5.92 13.92 -0.96
N GLY A 15 6.24 12.97 -1.85
CA GLY A 15 6.31 11.55 -1.49
C GLY A 15 7.51 11.25 -0.59
N ARG A 16 7.37 10.35 0.39
CA ARG A 16 8.52 9.92 1.21
C ARG A 16 9.43 8.97 0.41
N ALA A 17 10.74 9.14 0.54
CA ALA A 17 11.72 8.28 -0.15
C ALA A 17 11.63 6.81 0.29
N GLU A 18 11.39 6.59 1.58
CA GLU A 18 11.25 5.27 2.18
C GLU A 18 9.87 5.10 2.82
N ALA A 19 9.31 3.90 2.70
CA ALA A 19 8.24 3.49 3.59
C ALA A 19 8.91 3.32 4.95
N GLY A 20 8.67 4.24 5.90
CA GLY A 20 9.19 4.07 7.25
C GLY A 20 8.85 2.65 7.72
N THR A 21 9.86 1.90 8.17
CA THR A 21 9.62 0.55 8.68
C THR A 21 8.63 0.69 9.82
N PRO A 22 7.39 0.20 9.69
CA PRO A 22 6.43 0.50 10.72
C PRO A 22 6.85 -0.34 11.93
N ALA A 23 7.10 0.32 13.06
CA ALA A 23 7.56 -0.35 14.25
C ALA A 23 6.44 -1.27 14.75
N ALA A 24 6.61 -2.59 14.58
CA ALA A 24 5.91 -3.54 15.43
C ALA A 24 6.34 -3.21 16.86
N GLY A 25 5.39 -2.84 17.72
CA GLY A 25 5.68 -2.43 19.10
C GLY A 25 6.33 -3.56 19.93
N HIS A 26 6.33 -3.39 21.24
CA HIS A 26 6.84 -4.35 22.20
C HIS A 26 6.27 -5.77 21.99
N PHE A 27 7.11 -6.76 21.67
CA PHE A 27 6.70 -8.15 21.44
C PHE A 27 7.11 -9.04 22.61
N ALA A 28 6.16 -9.81 23.15
CA ALA A 28 6.40 -10.78 24.23
C ALA A 28 7.08 -10.19 25.49
N GLU A 29 6.93 -8.88 25.72
CA GLU A 29 7.50 -8.20 26.89
C GLU A 29 6.66 -8.36 28.16
N ARG A 30 5.43 -8.88 28.03
CA ARG A 30 4.50 -9.04 29.15
C ARG A 30 4.19 -10.52 29.39
N PRO A 31 4.01 -10.93 30.65
CA PRO A 31 3.58 -12.30 30.95
C PRO A 31 2.15 -12.52 30.47
N VAL A 32 1.90 -13.74 29.99
CA VAL A 32 0.57 -14.21 29.57
C VAL A 32 -0.34 -14.32 30.79
N ARG A 33 -1.55 -13.77 30.69
CA ARG A 33 -2.63 -13.93 31.68
C ARG A 33 -3.76 -14.79 31.11
N PRO A 34 -4.60 -15.43 31.95
CA PRO A 34 -5.74 -16.22 31.48
C PRO A 34 -6.70 -15.45 30.56
N TYR A 35 -6.94 -14.16 30.84
CA TYR A 35 -7.75 -13.30 29.97
C TYR A 35 -7.16 -13.15 28.55
N ASP A 36 -5.84 -13.24 28.37
CA ASP A 36 -5.21 -13.12 27.05
C ASP A 36 -5.50 -14.37 26.19
N LEU A 37 -5.66 -15.54 26.82
CA LEU A 37 -6.10 -16.76 26.15
C LEU A 37 -7.57 -16.65 25.72
N LEU A 38 -8.43 -16.06 26.57
CA LEU A 38 -9.82 -15.76 26.22
C LEU A 38 -9.91 -14.76 25.06
N LEU A 39 -9.09 -13.71 25.09
CA LEU A 39 -8.99 -12.75 23.99
C LEU A 39 -8.56 -13.44 22.70
N ARG A 40 -7.54 -14.31 22.75
CA ARG A 40 -7.10 -15.10 21.59
C ARG A 40 -8.22 -16.00 21.05
N ALA A 41 -8.96 -16.68 21.93
CA ALA A 41 -10.11 -17.49 21.55
C ALA A 41 -11.22 -16.65 20.89
N GLY A 42 -11.52 -15.47 21.47
CA GLY A 42 -12.46 -14.51 20.90
C GLY A 42 -12.03 -14.03 19.51
N CYS A 43 -10.74 -13.77 19.30
CA CYS A 43 -10.21 -13.43 17.97
C CYS A 43 -10.38 -14.58 16.96
N ARG A 44 -10.19 -15.84 17.38
CA ARG A 44 -10.45 -17.01 16.51
C ARG A 44 -11.93 -17.10 16.13
N ALA A 45 -12.85 -16.89 17.08
CA ALA A 45 -14.28 -16.82 16.78
C ALA A 45 -14.61 -15.67 15.81
N LEU A 46 -13.95 -14.51 15.97
CA LEU A 46 -14.12 -13.35 15.08
C LEU A 46 -13.63 -13.65 13.65
N VAL A 47 -12.57 -14.46 13.47
CA VAL A 47 -12.14 -14.92 12.14
C VAL A 47 -13.25 -15.71 11.45
N LEU A 48 -13.90 -16.63 12.18
CA LEU A 48 -15.00 -17.43 11.65
C LEU A 48 -16.20 -16.54 11.29
N LEU A 49 -16.59 -15.63 12.19
CA LEU A 49 -17.69 -14.70 11.95
C LEU A 49 -17.44 -13.82 10.71
N ARG A 50 -16.24 -13.24 10.57
CA ARG A 50 -15.87 -12.45 9.40
C ARG A 50 -15.92 -13.27 8.11
N SER A 51 -15.44 -14.51 8.16
CA SER A 51 -15.49 -15.41 7.00
C SER A 51 -16.94 -15.70 6.59
N ALA A 52 -17.83 -15.94 7.56
CA ALA A 52 -19.26 -16.16 7.33
C ALA A 52 -19.97 -14.93 6.76
N LEU A 53 -19.55 -13.73 7.14
CA LEU A 53 -20.05 -12.45 6.60
C LEU A 53 -19.43 -12.08 5.24
N GLY A 54 -18.59 -12.95 4.64
CA GLY A 54 -17.92 -12.68 3.36
C GLY A 54 -16.73 -11.71 3.46
N LEU A 55 -16.32 -11.32 4.66
CA LEU A 55 -15.18 -10.41 4.92
C LEU A 55 -13.85 -11.18 4.89
N ARG A 56 -13.55 -11.75 3.72
CA ARG A 56 -12.45 -12.71 3.54
C ARG A 56 -11.08 -12.09 3.82
N ARG A 57 -10.85 -10.83 3.44
CA ARG A 57 -9.55 -10.16 3.64
C ARG A 57 -9.33 -9.82 5.10
N ALA A 58 -10.36 -9.33 5.77
CA ALA A 58 -10.34 -9.03 7.20
C ALA A 58 -10.18 -10.30 8.06
N ALA A 59 -10.80 -11.40 7.63
CA ALA A 59 -10.60 -12.71 8.26
C ALA A 59 -9.17 -13.22 8.03
N GLY A 60 -8.65 -13.11 6.80
CA GLY A 60 -7.31 -13.53 6.42
C GLY A 60 -6.22 -12.82 7.21
N ALA A 61 -6.26 -11.48 7.27
CA ALA A 61 -5.30 -10.68 8.03
C ALA A 61 -5.31 -11.03 9.53
N LEU A 62 -6.50 -11.16 10.14
CA LEU A 62 -6.62 -11.53 11.56
C LEU A 62 -6.15 -12.97 11.81
N ARG A 63 -6.44 -13.91 10.90
CA ARG A 63 -5.95 -15.28 11.02
C ARG A 63 -4.42 -15.31 10.97
N HIS A 64 -3.83 -14.57 10.04
CA HIS A 64 -2.37 -14.46 9.89
C HIS A 64 -1.71 -13.88 11.13
N TYR A 65 -2.30 -12.82 11.71
CA TYR A 65 -1.84 -12.28 12.99
C TYR A 65 -1.78 -13.34 14.10
N LEU A 66 -2.84 -14.13 14.24
CA LEU A 66 -2.98 -15.14 15.29
C LEU A 66 -2.07 -16.36 15.11
N LEU A 67 -1.51 -16.58 13.91
CA LEU A 67 -0.44 -17.56 13.68
C LEU A 67 0.86 -17.12 14.35
N GLY A 68 1.07 -15.82 14.55
CA GLY A 68 2.17 -15.30 15.36
C GLY A 68 3.56 -15.42 14.73
N THR A 69 3.67 -15.68 13.43
CA THR A 69 4.97 -15.83 12.74
C THR A 69 5.64 -14.49 12.47
N GLY A 70 4.84 -13.42 12.29
CA GLY A 70 5.31 -12.12 11.82
C GLY A 70 5.79 -12.13 10.37
N ALA A 71 5.57 -13.23 9.64
CA ALA A 71 5.96 -13.35 8.24
C ALA A 71 5.19 -12.34 7.38
N PRO A 72 5.80 -11.77 6.32
CA PRO A 72 5.12 -10.87 5.41
C PRO A 72 3.81 -11.46 4.86
N TYR A 73 2.79 -10.62 4.74
CA TYR A 73 1.47 -10.99 4.23
C TYR A 73 1.21 -10.28 2.90
N ARG A 74 1.02 -11.05 1.83
CA ARG A 74 0.76 -10.50 0.50
C ARG A 74 -0.73 -10.19 0.33
N VAL A 75 -1.04 -8.98 -0.11
CA VAL A 75 -2.40 -8.56 -0.48
C VAL A 75 -2.55 -8.43 -1.99
N ASP A 76 -3.79 -8.58 -2.44
CA ASP A 76 -4.21 -8.29 -3.80
C ASP A 76 -4.23 -6.76 -4.02
N ALA A 77 -3.17 -6.25 -4.65
CA ALA A 77 -3.00 -4.83 -4.90
C ALA A 77 -3.90 -4.33 -6.05
N ASP A 78 -4.27 -5.18 -7.01
CA ASP A 78 -5.23 -4.84 -8.06
C ASP A 78 -6.60 -4.54 -7.44
N ALA A 79 -7.06 -5.40 -6.52
CA ALA A 79 -8.31 -5.17 -5.80
C ALA A 79 -8.25 -3.97 -4.85
N LEU A 80 -7.07 -3.55 -4.38
CA LEU A 80 -6.89 -2.29 -3.64
C LEU A 80 -6.95 -1.10 -4.57
N LEU A 81 -6.25 -1.14 -5.71
CA LEU A 81 -6.21 -0.10 -6.71
C LEU A 81 -7.61 0.13 -7.32
N ALA A 82 -8.42 -0.91 -7.43
CA ALA A 82 -9.80 -0.82 -7.90
C ALA A 82 -10.75 -0.05 -6.95
N LEU A 83 -10.36 0.21 -5.70
CA LEU A 83 -11.16 1.01 -4.77
C LEU A 83 -11.30 2.45 -5.29
N PRO A 84 -12.52 3.04 -5.32
CA PRO A 84 -12.76 4.31 -6.01
C PRO A 84 -11.80 5.44 -5.64
N ALA A 85 -11.49 5.58 -4.36
CA ALA A 85 -10.61 6.64 -3.90
C ALA A 85 -9.13 6.35 -4.11
N VAL A 86 -8.72 5.07 -4.06
CA VAL A 86 -7.34 4.67 -4.39
C VAL A 86 -7.12 4.88 -5.89
N ARG A 87 -8.08 4.44 -6.71
CA ARG A 87 -8.10 4.70 -8.16
C ARG A 87 -8.06 6.19 -8.48
N SER A 88 -8.86 7.00 -7.78
CA SER A 88 -8.89 8.45 -7.99
C SER A 88 -7.56 9.11 -7.59
N ALA A 89 -6.97 8.74 -6.45
CA ALA A 89 -5.70 9.27 -6.00
C ALA A 89 -4.54 8.86 -6.93
N ALA A 90 -4.50 7.59 -7.34
CA ALA A 90 -3.52 7.07 -8.29
C ALA A 90 -3.69 7.69 -9.68
N GLY A 91 -4.92 7.78 -10.19
CA GLY A 91 -5.24 8.41 -11.47
C GLY A 91 -4.81 9.87 -11.52
N ALA A 92 -5.13 10.67 -10.49
CA ALA A 92 -4.70 12.06 -10.43
C ALA A 92 -3.16 12.21 -10.42
N GLN A 93 -2.43 11.23 -9.88
CA GLN A 93 -0.97 11.22 -9.93
C GLN A 93 -0.45 10.88 -11.34
N LEU A 94 -1.06 9.91 -12.02
CA LEU A 94 -0.72 9.55 -13.40
C LEU A 94 -1.02 10.72 -14.36
N ASP A 95 -2.16 11.40 -14.18
CA ASP A 95 -2.53 12.57 -14.97
C ASP A 95 -1.49 13.70 -14.83
N ARG A 96 -1.00 13.94 -13.61
CA ARG A 96 0.09 14.89 -13.35
C ARG A 96 1.38 14.49 -14.04
N TRP A 97 1.77 13.22 -13.95
CA TRP A 97 2.97 12.73 -14.65
C TRP A 97 2.87 12.93 -16.16
N CYS A 98 1.72 12.63 -16.76
CA CYS A 98 1.51 12.86 -18.19
C CYS A 98 1.56 14.34 -18.56
N ALA A 99 1.00 15.23 -17.74
CA ALA A 99 1.07 16.67 -17.95
C ALA A 99 2.52 17.21 -17.85
N GLU A 100 3.25 16.84 -16.79
CA GLU A 100 4.65 17.23 -16.59
C GLU A 100 5.55 16.74 -17.74
N ALA A 101 5.39 15.47 -18.14
CA ALA A 101 6.13 14.90 -19.27
C ALA A 101 5.82 15.65 -20.58
N LEU A 102 4.55 16.01 -20.81
CA LEU A 102 4.15 16.73 -22.02
C LEU A 102 4.67 18.17 -22.03
N GLU A 103 4.70 18.86 -20.88
CA GLU A 103 5.32 20.18 -20.76
C GLU A 103 6.82 20.12 -21.07
N GLN A 104 7.54 19.19 -20.43
CA GLN A 104 8.97 19.00 -20.70
C GLN A 104 9.24 18.61 -22.16
N TRP A 105 8.36 17.82 -22.77
CA TRP A 105 8.44 17.47 -24.18
C TRP A 105 8.22 18.68 -25.11
N ARG A 106 7.28 19.56 -24.79
CA ARG A 106 6.96 20.77 -25.57
C ARG A 106 8.10 21.78 -25.59
N ASP A 107 8.84 21.86 -24.49
CA ASP A 107 10.02 22.73 -24.33
C ASP A 107 11.29 22.11 -24.94
N GLY A 108 11.26 20.81 -25.22
CA GLY A 108 12.34 20.04 -25.83
C GLY A 108 12.27 19.94 -27.37
N PRO A 109 13.01 18.98 -27.96
CA PRO A 109 13.07 18.77 -29.41
C PRO A 109 11.79 18.22 -30.06
N ARG A 110 10.74 17.95 -29.26
CA ARG A 110 9.44 17.41 -29.70
C ARG A 110 9.53 16.09 -30.49
N THR A 111 10.54 15.28 -30.20
CA THR A 111 10.65 13.89 -30.68
C THR A 111 10.08 12.92 -29.65
N ALA A 112 9.86 11.66 -30.03
CA ALA A 112 9.45 10.65 -29.06
C ALA A 112 10.44 10.61 -27.86
N ALA A 113 9.90 10.66 -26.64
CA ALA A 113 10.67 10.76 -25.41
C ALA A 113 10.07 9.90 -24.29
N ALA A 114 10.92 9.52 -23.33
CA ALA A 114 10.52 8.73 -22.17
C ALA A 114 11.04 9.41 -20.89
N TYR A 115 10.17 9.51 -19.89
CA TYR A 115 10.40 10.20 -18.64
C TYR A 115 10.20 9.22 -17.48
N PRO A 116 11.23 8.91 -16.67
CA PRO A 116 11.06 8.09 -15.47
C PRO A 116 10.21 8.83 -14.44
N ALA A 117 9.28 8.13 -13.80
CA ALA A 117 8.30 8.72 -12.89
C ALA A 117 8.25 7.98 -11.55
N ASP A 118 8.16 8.73 -10.46
CA ASP A 118 8.13 8.19 -9.11
C ASP A 118 7.35 9.09 -8.16
N SER A 119 6.30 8.55 -7.53
CA SER A 119 5.43 9.34 -6.68
C SER A 119 5.98 9.51 -5.26
N GLY A 120 7.05 8.77 -4.91
CA GLY A 120 7.41 8.44 -3.54
C GLY A 120 6.29 7.68 -2.81
N TRP A 121 6.52 7.35 -1.55
CA TRP A 121 5.52 6.73 -0.68
C TRP A 121 4.50 7.74 -0.19
N ARG A 122 3.23 7.44 -0.40
CA ARG A 122 2.06 8.26 -0.03
C ARG A 122 1.10 7.45 0.82
N GLU A 123 0.51 8.05 1.84
CA GLU A 123 -0.45 7.38 2.71
C GLU A 123 -1.89 7.56 2.22
N VAL A 124 -2.67 6.49 2.33
CA VAL A 124 -4.11 6.49 2.06
C VAL A 124 -4.81 5.81 3.22
N ALA A 125 -5.66 6.58 3.90
CA ALA A 125 -6.64 6.04 4.84
C ALA A 125 -7.82 5.45 4.07
N LEU A 126 -8.45 4.40 4.59
CA LEU A 126 -9.71 3.85 4.06
C LEU A 126 -10.89 4.29 4.93
N PRO A 127 -11.42 5.52 4.78
CA PRO A 127 -12.58 5.99 5.51
C PRO A 127 -13.82 5.15 5.19
N ARG A 128 -14.79 5.19 6.10
CA ARG A 128 -16.06 4.43 5.98
C ARG A 128 -16.82 4.72 4.67
N ALA A 129 -16.67 5.93 4.12
CA ALA A 129 -17.31 6.36 2.89
C ALA A 129 -16.85 5.60 1.63
N TRP A 130 -15.72 4.89 1.66
CA TRP A 130 -15.11 4.28 0.47
C TRP A 130 -15.50 2.80 0.26
N GLY A 131 -16.56 2.35 0.92
CA GLY A 131 -17.37 1.21 0.50
C GLY A 131 -16.85 -0.19 0.85
N SER A 132 -15.56 -0.41 1.08
CA SER A 132 -15.06 -1.75 1.45
C SER A 132 -14.82 -1.91 2.96
N VAL A 133 -15.86 -2.38 3.66
CA VAL A 133 -15.75 -2.80 5.07
C VAL A 133 -14.67 -3.88 5.26
N ASP A 134 -14.53 -4.77 4.28
CA ASP A 134 -13.53 -5.83 4.29
C ASP A 134 -12.10 -5.26 4.29
N TRP A 135 -11.76 -4.41 3.31
CA TRP A 135 -10.43 -3.78 3.25
C TRP A 135 -10.14 -2.87 4.44
N ARG A 136 -11.14 -2.12 4.91
CA ARG A 136 -11.00 -1.27 6.09
C ARG A 136 -10.71 -2.08 7.35
N LEU A 137 -11.34 -3.24 7.53
CA LEU A 137 -11.07 -4.11 8.68
C LEU A 137 -9.77 -4.92 8.52
N ALA A 138 -9.32 -5.12 7.29
CA ALA A 138 -8.06 -5.79 7.00
C ALA A 138 -6.85 -4.89 7.26
N LEU A 139 -6.86 -3.64 6.77
CA LEU A 139 -5.70 -2.76 6.75
C LEU A 139 -5.94 -1.42 7.47
N GLY A 140 -7.14 -0.84 7.35
CA GLY A 140 -7.46 0.49 7.90
C GLY A 140 -6.85 1.65 7.12
N ALA A 141 -5.53 1.64 6.95
CA ALA A 141 -4.75 2.55 6.12
C ALA A 141 -3.51 1.84 5.55
N PHE A 142 -2.95 2.37 4.48
CA PHE A 142 -1.71 1.85 3.90
C PHE A 142 -0.93 2.94 3.19
N ALA A 143 0.38 2.74 3.04
CA ALA A 143 1.20 3.51 2.14
C ALA A 143 1.21 2.85 0.75
N TYR A 144 1.18 3.65 -0.30
CA TYR A 144 1.39 3.21 -1.68
C TYR A 144 2.48 4.03 -2.36
N ARG A 145 3.07 3.47 -3.41
CA ARG A 145 4.01 4.15 -4.29
C ARG A 145 3.73 3.76 -5.73
N LEU A 146 3.65 4.75 -6.61
CA LEU A 146 3.65 4.57 -8.05
C LEU A 146 5.07 4.79 -8.55
N THR A 147 5.57 3.84 -9.33
CA THR A 147 6.85 3.95 -10.05
C THR A 147 6.62 3.54 -11.50
N GLY A 148 7.17 4.26 -12.46
CA GLY A 148 6.88 3.98 -13.86
C GLY A 148 7.70 4.77 -14.87
N THR A 149 7.22 4.76 -16.10
CA THR A 149 7.77 5.55 -17.20
C THR A 149 6.64 6.12 -18.02
N VAL A 150 6.66 7.44 -18.19
CA VAL A 150 5.77 8.14 -19.12
C VAL A 150 6.45 8.22 -20.48
N ARG A 151 5.76 7.82 -21.54
CA ARG A 151 6.21 7.97 -22.92
C ARG A 151 5.35 9.00 -23.62
N VAL A 152 6.00 9.98 -24.23
CA VAL A 152 5.35 10.98 -25.09
C VAL A 152 5.76 10.69 -26.53
N ALA A 153 4.80 10.40 -27.39
CA ALA A 153 5.04 10.17 -28.81
C ALA A 153 5.30 11.51 -29.55
N ALA A 154 5.80 11.44 -30.78
CA ALA A 154 6.12 12.63 -31.57
C ALA A 154 4.90 13.50 -31.92
N ASP A 155 3.69 12.93 -31.86
CA ASP A 155 2.42 13.65 -32.03
C ASP A 155 1.91 14.30 -30.73
N GLY A 156 2.64 14.14 -29.61
CA GLY A 156 2.26 14.65 -28.30
C GLY A 156 1.34 13.73 -27.49
N THR A 157 1.04 12.51 -27.97
CA THR A 157 0.28 11.51 -27.20
C THR A 157 1.12 11.01 -26.03
N ALA A 158 0.64 11.18 -24.79
CA ALA A 158 1.29 10.68 -23.59
C ALA A 158 0.63 9.39 -23.09
N SER A 159 1.43 8.41 -22.71
CA SER A 159 1.00 7.17 -22.03
C SER A 159 1.97 6.83 -20.90
N ALA A 160 1.51 6.11 -19.88
CA ALA A 160 2.32 5.74 -18.74
C ALA A 160 2.19 4.25 -18.39
N ASP A 161 3.33 3.55 -18.37
CA ASP A 161 3.44 2.25 -17.69
C ASP A 161 3.81 2.47 -16.23
N TYR A 162 3.08 1.83 -15.32
CA TYR A 162 3.31 2.01 -13.89
C TYR A 162 3.20 0.71 -13.10
N ARG A 163 3.93 0.69 -11.98
CA ARG A 163 3.80 -0.28 -10.88
C ARG A 163 3.22 0.43 -9.67
N PHE A 164 2.13 -0.11 -9.15
CA PHE A 164 1.51 0.29 -7.89
C PHE A 164 1.96 -0.66 -6.78
N ALA A 165 2.81 -0.18 -5.88
CA ALA A 165 3.28 -0.92 -4.72
C ALA A 165 2.54 -0.48 -3.45
N VAL A 166 2.23 -1.44 -2.58
CA VAL A 166 1.56 -1.22 -1.29
C VAL A 166 2.47 -1.71 -0.18
N CYS A 167 2.57 -0.92 0.89
CA CYS A 167 3.25 -1.29 2.12
C CYS A 167 2.46 -0.75 3.32
N THR A 168 2.23 -1.61 4.31
CA THR A 168 1.76 -1.19 5.64
C THR A 168 2.23 -2.19 6.68
N CYS A 169 2.11 -1.86 7.96
CA CYS A 169 2.23 -2.85 9.01
C CYS A 169 0.88 -3.08 9.64
N TRP A 170 0.60 -4.35 9.88
CA TRP A 170 -0.47 -4.74 10.74
C TRP A 170 0.04 -4.72 12.19
N ASP A 171 -0.09 -3.57 12.84
CA ASP A 171 0.50 -3.23 14.15
C ASP A 171 -0.37 -3.63 15.35
N ALA A 172 -1.17 -4.69 15.19
CA ALA A 172 -2.08 -5.25 16.18
C ALA A 172 -3.22 -4.32 16.64
N GLY A 173 -3.09 -3.00 16.60
CA GLY A 173 -4.11 -2.01 16.98
C GLY A 173 -4.82 -2.39 18.28
N ARG A 174 -6.15 -2.57 18.21
CA ARG A 174 -6.97 -3.00 19.37
C ARG A 174 -6.62 -4.38 19.94
N PHE A 175 -5.82 -5.17 19.24
CA PHE A 175 -5.33 -6.49 19.63
C PHE A 175 -3.85 -6.47 20.05
N ALA A 176 -3.26 -5.29 20.26
CA ALA A 176 -1.88 -5.10 20.72
C ALA A 176 -1.57 -5.94 21.97
N ARG A 177 -2.55 -6.13 22.86
CA ARG A 177 -2.38 -7.01 24.02
C ARG A 177 -1.87 -8.41 23.67
N LEU A 178 -2.34 -9.02 22.57
CA LEU A 178 -1.87 -10.35 22.13
C LEU A 178 -0.43 -10.32 21.60
N HIS A 179 -0.01 -9.18 21.05
CA HIS A 179 1.37 -8.92 20.63
C HIS A 179 2.30 -8.80 21.82
N ASP A 180 1.92 -7.96 22.78
CA ASP A 180 2.69 -7.67 23.99
C ASP A 180 2.99 -8.94 24.80
N VAL A 181 2.07 -9.91 24.80
CA VAL A 181 2.24 -11.19 25.52
C VAL A 181 2.78 -12.34 24.64
N GLY A 182 3.14 -12.06 23.39
CA GLY A 182 3.73 -13.05 22.48
C GLY A 182 2.76 -14.11 21.95
N LEU A 183 1.44 -13.89 22.05
CA LEU A 183 0.41 -14.83 21.57
C LEU A 183 0.02 -14.61 20.10
N ALA A 184 0.39 -13.48 19.53
CA ALA A 184 0.21 -13.10 18.14
C ALA A 184 1.32 -12.12 17.75
N LYS A 185 1.63 -11.96 16.47
CA LYS A 185 2.77 -11.15 16.02
C LYS A 185 2.37 -10.28 14.83
N GLY A 186 2.67 -8.99 14.93
CA GLY A 186 2.46 -8.03 13.86
C GLY A 186 3.30 -8.41 12.65
N PHE A 187 2.89 -7.94 11.47
CA PHE A 187 3.53 -8.32 10.23
C PHE A 187 3.44 -7.21 9.19
N THR A 188 4.42 -7.19 8.29
CA THR A 188 4.38 -6.33 7.11
C THR A 188 3.37 -6.85 6.10
N VAL A 189 2.58 -5.95 5.56
CA VAL A 189 1.68 -6.20 4.44
C VAL A 189 2.27 -5.58 3.20
N THR A 190 2.38 -6.37 2.13
CA THR A 190 2.89 -5.91 0.84
C THR A 190 1.97 -6.33 -0.30
N GLY A 191 1.92 -5.54 -1.37
CA GLY A 191 1.21 -5.92 -2.59
C GLY A 191 1.75 -5.13 -3.77
N GLU A 192 1.62 -5.69 -4.97
CA GLU A 192 2.04 -5.05 -6.21
C GLU A 192 1.03 -5.32 -7.31
N ALA A 193 0.72 -4.27 -8.06
CA ALA A 193 -0.10 -4.28 -9.27
C ALA A 193 0.63 -3.51 -10.37
N PHE A 194 0.30 -3.79 -11.63
CA PHE A 194 0.89 -3.15 -12.79
C PHE A 194 -0.22 -2.62 -13.69
N GLY A 195 0.01 -1.49 -14.34
CA GLY A 195 -0.98 -0.90 -15.22
C GLY A 195 -0.36 -0.05 -16.31
N HIS A 196 -1.22 0.31 -17.26
CA HIS A 196 -0.94 1.16 -18.40
C HIS A 196 -2.10 2.15 -18.54
N VAL A 197 -1.78 3.42 -18.82
CA VAL A 197 -2.75 4.48 -19.13
C VAL A 197 -2.30 5.28 -20.33
#